data_AF-W7YRM8-F1
#
_entry.id   AF-W7YRM8-F1
#
_cell.length_a   1.000
_cell.length_b   1.000
_cell.length_c   1.000
_cell.angle_alpha   90.00
_cell.angle_beta   90.00
_cell.angle_gamma   90.00
#
_symmetry.space_group_name_H-M   'P 1'
#
loop_
_entity.id
_entity.type
_entity.pdbx_description
1 polymer ?
#
loop_
_entity_poly.entity_id
_entity_poly.type
_entity_poly.pdbx_seq_one_letter_code
_entity_poly.pdbx_strand_id
1 'polypeptide(L)'
;MFVNTVVIRSFPESYRTVGDYLSELHEDVLRALEHQDYPFEDLVQKLGIEQDRSRNPLFDTMFILQNIDRVAYRSGGTEFDPKEFDPGVSKFDLTLEAAERDGRIGFSLEYATSLFREETARELADDYTAIMCALVEDGASKKISAVLAGTKLT
;
A
#
# COMPACT_ATOMS: atom_id res chain seq x y z
N MET A 1 20.24 -5.72 0.26
CA MET A 1 18.86 -5.83 0.77
C MET A 1 18.10 -6.66 -0.25
N PHE A 2 17.56 -7.82 0.16
CA PHE A 2 16.83 -8.76 -0.73
C PHE A 2 15.33 -8.58 -0.53
N VAL A 3 14.79 -7.41 -0.87
CA VAL A 3 13.34 -7.21 -0.88
C VAL A 3 12.90 -7.36 -2.33
N ASN A 4 12.13 -8.41 -2.62
CA ASN A 4 11.50 -8.53 -3.92
C ASN A 4 10.15 -7.80 -3.93
N THR A 5 9.76 -7.28 -5.08
CA THR A 5 8.46 -6.63 -5.26
C THR A 5 7.48 -7.63 -5.85
N VAL A 6 6.35 -7.83 -5.18
CA VAL A 6 5.27 -8.68 -5.67
C VAL A 6 4.18 -7.80 -6.26
N VAL A 7 3.91 -7.98 -7.54
CA VAL A 7 2.87 -7.22 -8.25
C VAL A 7 1.52 -7.87 -7.99
N ILE A 8 0.60 -7.11 -7.40
CA ILE A 8 -0.78 -7.54 -7.19
C ILE A 8 -1.67 -6.86 -8.23
N ARG A 9 -2.41 -7.68 -8.98
CA ARG A 9 -3.42 -7.21 -9.92
C ARG A 9 -4.79 -7.57 -9.38
N SER A 10 -5.62 -6.57 -9.12
CA SER A 10 -6.97 -6.77 -8.60
C SER A 10 -8.00 -5.95 -9.39
N PHE A 11 -9.26 -6.36 -9.31
CA PHE A 11 -10.37 -5.74 -10.03
C PHE A 11 -11.56 -5.52 -9.08
N PRO A 12 -11.59 -4.43 -8.30
CA PRO A 12 -12.70 -4.13 -7.40
C PRO A 12 -13.96 -3.74 -8.20
N GLU A 13 -14.83 -4.72 -8.44
CA GLU A 13 -16.08 -4.49 -9.17
C GLU A 13 -17.17 -3.89 -8.27
N SER A 14 -17.70 -2.74 -8.67
CA SER A 14 -18.59 -1.90 -7.84
C SER A 14 -19.87 -2.57 -7.34
N TYR A 15 -20.32 -3.64 -8.01
CA TYR A 15 -21.53 -4.39 -7.68
C TYR A 15 -21.30 -5.52 -6.65
N ARG A 16 -20.04 -5.96 -6.47
CA ARG A 16 -19.68 -7.01 -5.52
C ARG A 16 -19.71 -6.48 -4.09
N THR A 17 -19.90 -7.38 -3.14
CA THR A 17 -19.71 -7.04 -1.74
C THR A 17 -18.22 -6.92 -1.44
N VAL A 18 -17.88 -6.11 -0.44
CA VAL A 18 -16.51 -6.01 0.07
C VAL A 18 -15.99 -7.37 0.52
N GLY A 19 -16.81 -8.16 1.24
CA GLY A 19 -16.39 -9.44 1.78
C GLY A 19 -16.02 -10.46 0.69
N ASP A 20 -16.83 -10.51 -0.37
CA ASP A 20 -16.53 -11.37 -1.53
C ASP A 20 -15.23 -10.95 -2.22
N TYR A 21 -15.05 -9.64 -2.42
CA TYR A 21 -13.85 -9.09 -3.05
C TYR A 21 -12.59 -9.32 -2.20
N LEU A 22 -12.66 -9.10 -0.89
CA LEU A 22 -11.52 -9.34 0.01
C LEU A 22 -11.15 -10.82 0.08
N SER A 23 -12.14 -11.72 0.00
CA SER A 23 -11.89 -13.17 -0.01
C SER A 23 -11.15 -13.58 -1.30
N GLU A 24 -11.58 -13.08 -2.46
CA GLU A 24 -10.88 -13.31 -3.73
C GLU A 24 -9.48 -12.68 -3.72
N LEU A 25 -9.36 -11.43 -3.26
CA LEU A 25 -8.08 -10.74 -3.16
C LEU A 25 -7.10 -11.46 -2.23
N HIS A 26 -7.59 -12.02 -1.12
CA HIS A 26 -6.77 -12.80 -0.19
C HIS A 26 -6.15 -14.01 -0.88
N GLU A 27 -6.96 -14.77 -1.62
CA GLU A 27 -6.49 -15.93 -2.40
C GLU A 27 -5.47 -15.52 -3.48
N ASP A 28 -5.73 -14.44 -4.19
CA ASP A 28 -4.82 -13.95 -5.24
C ASP A 28 -3.48 -13.46 -4.66
N VAL A 29 -3.52 -12.77 -3.51
CA VAL A 29 -2.30 -12.34 -2.79
C VAL A 29 -1.52 -13.56 -2.29
N LEU A 30 -2.18 -14.58 -1.71
CA LEU A 30 -1.50 -15.80 -1.29
C LEU A 30 -0.79 -16.50 -2.45
N ARG A 31 -1.47 -16.69 -3.59
CA ARG A 31 -0.87 -17.26 -4.80
C ARG A 31 0.30 -16.42 -5.33
N ALA A 32 0.20 -15.09 -5.28
CA ALA A 32 1.30 -14.22 -5.68
C ALA A 32 2.50 -14.38 -4.75
N LEU A 33 2.27 -14.50 -3.43
CA LEU A 33 3.31 -14.73 -2.44
C LEU A 33 3.96 -16.11 -2.54
N GLU A 34 3.23 -17.15 -2.99
CA GLU A 34 3.82 -18.46 -3.32
C GLU A 34 4.88 -18.38 -4.44
N HIS A 35 4.82 -17.34 -5.27
CA HIS A 35 5.74 -17.08 -6.38
C HIS A 35 6.67 -15.89 -6.12
N GLN A 36 6.78 -15.43 -4.87
CA GLN A 36 7.55 -14.23 -4.51
C GLN A 36 9.06 -14.32 -4.78
N ASP A 37 9.60 -15.52 -5.04
CA ASP A 37 11.03 -15.68 -5.37
C ASP A 37 11.36 -15.31 -6.82
N TYR A 38 10.34 -15.11 -7.66
CA TYR A 38 10.54 -14.71 -9.06
C TYR A 38 10.90 -13.21 -9.15
N PRO A 39 12.08 -12.83 -9.67
CA PRO A 39 12.51 -11.44 -9.70
C PRO A 39 11.55 -10.55 -10.52
N PHE A 40 11.22 -9.37 -9.99
CA PHE A 40 10.36 -8.42 -10.67
C PHE A 40 10.93 -7.96 -12.02
N GLU A 41 12.24 -7.74 -12.10
CA GLU A 41 12.93 -7.31 -13.32
C GLU A 41 12.78 -8.35 -14.44
N ASP A 42 12.88 -9.64 -14.09
CA ASP A 42 12.69 -10.75 -15.03
C ASP A 42 11.25 -10.83 -15.53
N LEU A 43 10.27 -10.54 -14.65
CA LEU A 43 8.85 -10.46 -15.04
C LEU A 43 8.61 -9.35 -16.07
N VAL A 44 9.14 -8.16 -15.81
CA VAL A 44 9.02 -7.01 -16.73
C VAL A 44 9.64 -7.36 -18.10
N GLN A 45 10.84 -7.95 -18.09
CA GLN A 45 11.51 -8.36 -19.32
C GLN A 45 10.70 -9.42 -20.09
N LYS A 46 10.18 -10.44 -19.40
CA LYS A 46 9.41 -11.52 -20.00
C LYS A 46 8.09 -11.05 -20.61
N LEU A 47 7.45 -10.05 -20.02
CA LEU A 47 6.23 -9.43 -20.55
C LEU A 47 6.49 -8.53 -21.76
N GLY A 48 7.75 -8.22 -22.08
CA GLY A 48 8.12 -7.38 -23.22
C GLY A 48 7.68 -5.92 -23.05
N ILE A 49 7.57 -5.45 -21.81
CA ILE A 49 7.16 -4.07 -21.50
C ILE A 49 8.32 -3.13 -21.83
N GLU A 50 8.04 -2.12 -22.64
CA GLU A 50 9.03 -1.10 -22.98
C GLU A 50 9.37 -0.28 -21.73
N GLN A 51 10.67 -0.20 -21.41
CA GLN A 51 11.13 0.57 -20.26
C GLN A 51 11.11 2.05 -20.59
N ASP A 52 10.02 2.72 -20.23
CA ASP A 52 9.95 4.18 -20.16
C ASP A 52 10.60 4.65 -18.85
N ARG A 53 11.65 5.46 -18.93
CA ARG A 53 12.34 5.99 -17.73
C ARG A 53 11.50 7.00 -16.94
N SER A 54 10.40 7.46 -17.49
CA SER A 54 9.48 8.40 -16.83
C SER A 54 8.38 7.71 -16.01
N ARG A 55 8.27 6.38 -16.09
CA ARG A 55 7.21 5.60 -15.43
C ARG A 55 7.71 4.29 -14.86
N ASN A 56 6.93 3.75 -13.93
CA ASN A 56 7.16 2.39 -13.45
C ASN A 56 6.51 1.39 -14.43
N PRO A 57 7.13 0.22 -14.68
CA PRO A 57 6.75 -0.64 -15.81
C PRO A 57 5.42 -1.38 -15.63
N LEU A 58 4.96 -1.60 -14.39
CA LEU A 58 3.77 -2.42 -14.10
C LEU A 58 2.78 -1.78 -13.13
N PHE A 59 3.24 -0.93 -12.23
CA PHE A 59 2.40 -0.30 -11.21
C PHE A 59 3.03 1.05 -10.83
N ASP A 60 2.19 2.03 -10.52
CA ASP A 60 2.65 3.37 -10.11
C ASP A 60 2.51 3.61 -8.61
N THR A 61 1.82 2.71 -7.90
CA THR A 61 1.54 2.82 -6.46
C THR A 61 2.09 1.63 -5.68
N MET A 62 2.77 1.89 -4.57
CA MET A 62 3.32 0.85 -3.68
C MET A 62 2.54 0.79 -2.37
N PHE A 63 2.31 -0.42 -1.86
CA PHE A 63 1.79 -0.66 -0.51
C PHE A 63 2.80 -1.45 0.30
N ILE A 64 3.10 -0.98 1.51
CA ILE A 64 4.06 -1.61 2.42
C ILE A 64 3.37 -1.85 3.76
N LEU A 65 3.47 -3.06 4.29
CA LEU A 65 3.05 -3.37 5.67
C LEU A 65 4.28 -3.76 6.48
N GLN A 66 4.62 -2.95 7.49
CA GLN A 66 5.64 -3.25 8.49
C GLN A 66 4.97 -3.73 9.77
N ASN A 67 5.04 -5.05 9.98
CA ASN A 67 4.52 -5.73 11.16
C ASN A 67 5.64 -6.27 12.08
N ILE A 68 6.87 -5.78 11.89
CA ILE A 68 8.02 -6.14 12.72
C ILE A 68 8.24 -5.03 13.74
N ASP A 69 8.18 -5.39 15.02
CA ASP A 69 8.46 -4.45 16.10
C ASP A 69 9.86 -3.84 15.93
N ARG A 70 9.92 -2.50 15.94
CA ARG A 70 11.20 -1.79 16.06
C ARG A 70 11.75 -2.03 17.46
N VAL A 71 12.60 -3.04 17.58
CA VAL A 71 13.30 -3.31 18.84
C VAL A 71 14.27 -2.15 19.08
N ALA A 72 14.03 -1.37 20.14
CA ALA A 72 14.98 -0.36 20.60
C ALA A 72 16.36 -1.02 20.79
N TYR A 73 17.34 -0.57 20.02
CA TYR A 73 18.69 -1.11 20.15
C TYR A 73 19.30 -0.55 21.43
N ARG A 74 19.68 -1.42 22.36
CA ARG A 74 20.30 -1.03 23.63
C ARG A 74 21.74 -1.52 23.67
N SER A 75 22.68 -0.61 23.93
CA SER A 75 24.09 -0.95 24.07
C SER A 75 24.75 -0.02 25.10
N GLY A 76 25.52 -0.60 26.03
CA GLY A 76 26.29 0.18 27.02
C GLY A 76 25.47 1.10 27.92
N GLY A 77 24.21 0.75 28.23
CA GLY A 77 23.29 1.61 29.01
C GLY A 77 22.70 2.78 28.22
N THR A 78 22.95 2.86 26.92
CA THR A 78 22.35 3.84 26.01
C THR A 78 21.25 3.16 25.18
N GLU A 79 20.11 3.83 25.07
CA GLU A 79 19.00 3.43 24.21
C GLU A 79 19.07 4.24 22.91
N PHE A 80 19.03 3.52 21.78
CA PHE A 80 19.06 4.11 20.46
C PHE A 80 17.65 4.04 19.87
N ASP A 81 17.04 5.20 19.66
CA ASP A 81 15.74 5.33 19.02
C ASP A 81 15.94 5.69 17.53
N PRO A 82 15.62 4.79 16.58
CA PRO A 82 15.72 5.08 15.16
C PRO A 82 14.67 6.10 14.75
N LYS A 83 15.10 7.35 14.55
CA LYS A 83 14.25 8.39 13.98
C LYS A 83 14.01 8.13 12.49
N GLU A 84 12.77 8.28 12.05
CA GLU A 84 12.45 8.23 10.62
C GLU A 84 13.18 9.34 9.87
N PHE A 85 13.78 8.96 8.75
CA PHE A 85 14.49 9.85 7.85
C PHE A 85 13.65 9.95 6.57
N ASP A 86 13.15 11.15 6.30
CA ASP A 86 12.54 11.48 5.03
C ASP A 86 13.64 11.90 4.06
N PRO A 87 13.94 11.11 3.01
CA PRO A 87 14.98 11.43 2.05
C PRO A 87 14.55 12.56 1.09
N GLY A 88 13.30 13.04 1.15
CA GLY A 88 12.77 14.10 0.30
C GLY A 88 12.61 13.67 -1.17
N VAL A 89 12.63 12.36 -1.44
CA VAL A 89 12.50 11.78 -2.78
C VAL A 89 11.48 10.65 -2.73
N SER A 90 10.58 10.63 -3.70
CA SER A 90 9.64 9.52 -3.88
C SER A 90 10.05 8.63 -5.05
N LYS A 91 9.96 7.32 -4.85
CA LYS A 91 10.33 6.30 -5.86
C LYS A 91 9.16 5.90 -6.76
N PHE A 92 7.94 6.10 -6.27
CA PHE A 92 6.69 5.77 -6.94
C PHE A 92 5.80 7.01 -6.97
N ASP A 93 4.70 6.98 -7.71
CA ASP A 93 3.79 8.13 -7.72
C ASP A 93 3.15 8.32 -6.33
N LEU A 94 2.78 7.20 -5.69
CA LEU A 94 2.31 7.11 -4.31
C LEU A 94 2.89 5.86 -3.63
N THR A 95 3.31 5.99 -2.37
CA THR A 95 3.61 4.85 -1.50
C THR A 95 2.82 4.99 -0.21
N LEU A 96 1.94 4.02 0.08
CA LEU A 96 1.25 3.93 1.35
C LEU A 96 1.95 2.88 2.21
N GLU A 97 2.52 3.32 3.33
CA GLU A 97 3.16 2.47 4.31
C GLU A 97 2.26 2.38 5.56
N ALA A 98 1.94 1.15 5.95
CA ALA A 98 1.25 0.82 7.18
C ALA A 98 2.26 0.22 8.15
N ALA A 99 2.37 0.77 9.35
CA ALA A 99 3.26 0.28 10.40
C ALA A 99 2.46 -0.04 11.66
N GLU A 100 2.58 -1.27 12.17
CA GLU A 100 1.99 -1.66 13.43
C GLU A 100 2.94 -1.29 14.59
N ARG A 101 2.45 -0.50 15.55
CA ARG A 101 3.16 -0.12 16.78
C ARG A 101 2.19 -0.03 17.95
N ASP A 102 2.54 -0.64 19.08
CA ASP A 102 1.76 -0.59 20.32
C ASP A 102 0.27 -0.96 20.15
N GLY A 103 -0.02 -1.95 19.30
CA GLY A 103 -1.38 -2.41 18.99
C GLY A 103 -2.21 -1.42 18.16
N ARG A 104 -1.56 -0.48 17.47
CA ARG A 104 -2.17 0.47 16.53
C ARG A 104 -1.47 0.36 15.18
N ILE A 105 -2.21 0.61 14.11
CA ILE A 105 -1.65 0.74 12.76
C ILE A 105 -1.57 2.23 12.43
N GLY A 106 -0.35 2.74 12.24
CA GLY A 106 -0.10 4.05 11.68
C GLY A 106 0.07 3.96 10.16
N PHE A 107 -0.39 4.98 9.43
CA PHE A 107 -0.24 5.07 7.99
C PHE A 107 0.59 6.30 7.62
N SER A 108 1.54 6.15 6.71
CA SER A 108 2.27 7.24 6.07
C SER A 108 2.05 7.18 4.56
N LEU A 109 1.71 8.33 3.98
CA LEU A 109 1.55 8.48 2.53
C LEU A 109 2.72 9.31 1.98
N GLU A 110 3.60 8.66 1.25
CA GLU A 110 4.63 9.30 0.44
C GLU A 110 4.09 9.54 -0.97
N TYR A 111 4.41 10.68 -1.58
CA TYR A 111 3.92 11.04 -2.91
C TYR A 111 4.96 11.84 -3.70
N ALA A 112 4.92 11.71 -5.03
CA ALA A 112 5.72 12.53 -5.92
C ALA A 112 5.16 13.96 -6.00
N THR A 113 5.90 14.94 -5.48
CA THR A 113 5.50 16.37 -5.47
C THR A 113 5.40 16.99 -6.87
N SER A 114 5.98 16.34 -7.89
CA SER A 114 5.78 16.71 -9.29
C SER A 114 4.39 16.35 -9.83
N LEU A 115 3.68 15.43 -9.16
CA LEU A 115 2.37 14.92 -9.57
C LEU A 115 1.24 15.36 -8.63
N PHE A 116 1.50 15.38 -7.32
CA PHE A 116 0.49 15.68 -6.30
C PHE A 116 0.84 16.94 -5.51
N ARG A 117 -0.19 17.74 -5.22
CA ARG A 117 -0.11 18.81 -4.22
C ARG A 117 -0.38 18.22 -2.84
N GLU A 118 0.12 18.89 -1.80
CA GLU A 118 -0.08 18.48 -0.41
C GLU A 118 -1.57 18.36 -0.07
N GLU A 119 -2.41 19.28 -0.57
CA GLU A 119 -3.85 19.26 -0.33
C GLU A 119 -4.49 17.98 -0.90
N THR A 120 -4.12 17.61 -2.13
CA THR A 120 -4.63 16.39 -2.78
C THR A 120 -4.15 15.12 -2.07
N ALA A 121 -2.89 15.08 -1.63
CA ALA A 121 -2.39 13.95 -0.86
C ALA A 121 -3.10 13.81 0.49
N ARG A 122 -3.44 14.94 1.14
CA ARG A 122 -4.23 14.94 2.38
C ARG A 122 -5.65 14.43 2.14
N GLU A 123 -6.31 14.88 1.08
CA GLU A 123 -7.64 14.39 0.70
C GLU A 123 -7.63 12.88 0.45
N LEU A 124 -6.62 12.36 -0.27
CA LEU A 124 -6.45 10.91 -0.48
C LEU A 124 -6.28 10.13 0.84
N ALA A 125 -5.53 10.67 1.79
CA ALA A 125 -5.33 10.05 3.10
C ALA A 125 -6.62 10.05 3.94
N ASP A 126 -7.37 11.14 3.89
CA ASP A 126 -8.68 11.28 4.56
C ASP A 126 -9.70 10.30 3.95
N ASP A 127 -9.75 10.20 2.62
CA ASP A 127 -10.60 9.25 1.90
C ASP A 127 -10.24 7.80 2.22
N TYR A 128 -8.94 7.46 2.23
CA TYR A 128 -8.47 6.13 2.62
C TYR A 128 -8.91 5.78 4.05
N THR A 129 -8.77 6.72 4.98
CA THR A 129 -9.20 6.56 6.38
C THR A 129 -10.71 6.35 6.47
N ALA A 130 -11.49 7.14 5.74
CA ALA A 130 -12.95 7.02 5.70
C ALA A 130 -13.38 5.65 5.15
N ILE A 131 -12.72 5.15 4.10
CA ILE A 131 -12.95 3.80 3.57
C ILE A 131 -12.64 2.76 4.65
N MET A 132 -11.48 2.84 5.32
CA MET A 132 -11.11 1.88 6.38
C MET A 132 -12.15 1.86 7.53
N CYS A 133 -12.61 3.03 7.99
CA CYS A 133 -13.67 3.10 9.00
C CYS A 133 -14.96 2.42 8.52
N ALA A 134 -15.40 2.72 7.29
CA ALA A 134 -16.60 2.11 6.73
C ALA A 134 -16.48 0.58 6.56
N LEU A 135 -15.27 0.09 6.28
CA LEU A 135 -14.99 -1.35 6.17
C LEU A 135 -15.12 -2.06 7.52
N VAL A 136 -14.61 -1.46 8.59
CA VAL A 136 -14.59 -2.04 9.95
C VAL A 136 -15.98 -2.09 10.60
N GLU A 137 -16.84 -1.09 10.37
CA GLU A 137 -18.14 -1.01 11.05
C GLU A 137 -19.15 -2.07 10.57
N ASP A 138 -19.31 -2.25 9.25
CA ASP A 138 -20.23 -3.22 8.63
C ASP A 138 -19.93 -3.38 7.13
N GLY A 139 -18.65 -3.33 6.75
CA GLY A 139 -18.25 -3.24 5.35
C GLY A 139 -18.48 -4.51 4.56
N ALA A 140 -18.27 -5.67 5.20
CA ALA A 140 -18.20 -6.96 4.51
C ALA A 140 -19.47 -7.29 3.70
N SER A 141 -20.64 -6.92 4.20
CA SER A 141 -21.94 -7.17 3.55
C SER A 141 -22.30 -6.10 2.51
N LYS A 142 -21.66 -4.92 2.56
CA LYS A 142 -21.97 -3.79 1.69
C LYS A 142 -21.30 -3.96 0.33
N LYS A 143 -21.97 -3.41 -0.70
CA LYS A 143 -21.39 -3.28 -2.03
C LYS A 143 -20.25 -2.27 -2.01
N ILE A 144 -19.22 -2.51 -2.81
CA ILE A 144 -18.09 -1.57 -2.97
C ILE A 144 -18.61 -0.17 -3.35
N SER A 145 -19.56 -0.08 -4.29
CA SER A 145 -20.18 1.21 -4.66
C SER A 145 -20.85 1.94 -3.49
N ALA A 146 -21.46 1.22 -2.55
CA ALA A 146 -22.12 1.81 -1.39
C ALA A 146 -21.12 2.35 -0.37
N VAL A 147 -19.99 1.65 -0.19
CA VAL A 147 -18.88 2.14 0.66
C VAL A 147 -18.30 3.42 0.05
N LEU A 148 -18.00 3.40 -1.25
CA LEU A 148 -17.42 4.55 -1.95
C LEU A 148 -18.37 5.75 -2.04
N ALA A 149 -19.68 5.54 -2.13
CA ALA A 149 -20.65 6.64 -2.14
C ALA A 149 -20.87 7.27 -0.74
N GLY A 150 -20.62 6.52 0.33
CA GLY A 150 -20.73 7.01 1.71
C GLY A 150 -19.51 7.80 2.17
N THR A 151 -18.35 7.50 1.59
CA THR A 151 -17.12 8.31 1.70
C THR A 151 -17.20 9.46 0.72
N LYS A 152 -16.91 10.70 1.14
CA LYS A 152 -16.92 11.87 0.26
C LYS A 152 -15.71 11.90 -0.69
N LEU A 153 -15.50 10.82 -1.44
CA LEU A 153 -14.55 10.78 -2.55
C LEU A 153 -15.04 11.80 -3.59
N THR A 154 -14.42 12.98 -3.61
CA THR A 154 -14.82 14.12 -4.45
C THR A 154 -13.94 14.21 -5.68
#